data_AF-A0A7C6ZLU1-F1
#
_entry.id   AF-A0A7C6ZLU1-F1
#
_cell.length_a   1.000
_cell.length_b   1.000
_cell.length_c   1.000
_cell.angle_alpha   90.00
_cell.angle_beta   90.00
_cell.angle_gamma   90.00
#
_symmetry.space_group_name_H-M   'P 1'
#
loop_
_entity.id
_entity.type
_entity.pdbx_description
1 polymer ?
#
loop_
_entity_poly.entity_id
_entity_poly.type
_entity_poly.pdbx_seq_one_letter_code
_entity_poly.pdbx_strand_id
1 'polypeptide(L)'
;MRVLNVMTDLNGSFSVLLTDMDARVVLPIGIGPFEAQAIAFPLQGETPPRPLTHDLLKAFCDNLGGTVKKVVITDAREGVFYAEIHLERGGEQIVIDSRPSDAIALAVRCGSPIYMHPKLVEFTYRYEDIISQSQ
;
A
#
# COMPACT_ATOMS: atom_id res chain seq x y z
N MET A 1 -5.27 -7.37 -4.00
CA MET A 1 -4.69 -6.19 -4.65
C MET A 1 -3.17 -6.33 -4.68
N ARG A 2 -2.51 -5.74 -5.66
CA ARG A 2 -1.05 -5.56 -5.71
C ARG A 2 -0.71 -4.11 -6.07
N VAL A 3 0.48 -3.65 -5.72
CA VAL A 3 0.98 -2.36 -6.20
C VAL A 3 1.33 -2.49 -7.67
N LEU A 4 0.68 -1.68 -8.51
CA LEU A 4 0.96 -1.60 -9.94
C LEU A 4 2.16 -0.70 -10.19
N ASN A 5 2.10 0.54 -9.70
CA ASN A 5 3.17 1.51 -9.83
C ASN A 5 3.01 2.65 -8.81
N VAL A 6 4.06 3.45 -8.63
CA VAL A 6 4.02 4.76 -7.98
C VAL A 6 4.26 5.81 -9.07
N MET A 7 3.31 6.74 -9.23
CA MET A 7 3.33 7.74 -10.30
C MET A 7 3.40 9.16 -9.74
N THR A 8 3.86 10.07 -10.58
CA THR A 8 3.83 11.51 -10.34
C THR A 8 3.13 12.17 -11.52
N ASP A 9 2.18 13.06 -11.26
CA ASP A 9 1.51 13.84 -12.30
C ASP A 9 2.33 15.08 -12.73
N LEU A 10 1.84 15.81 -13.73
CA LEU A 10 2.47 17.03 -14.25
C LEU A 10 2.54 18.17 -13.21
N ASN A 11 1.72 18.10 -12.17
CA ASN A 11 1.69 19.09 -11.08
C ASN A 11 2.61 18.70 -9.91
N GLY A 12 3.31 17.57 -10.00
CA GLY A 12 4.18 17.05 -8.93
C GLY A 12 3.43 16.31 -7.82
N SER A 13 2.15 15.98 -8.01
CA SER A 13 1.39 15.17 -7.05
C SER A 13 1.74 13.69 -7.22
N PHE A 14 1.91 12.98 -6.10
CA PHE A 14 2.25 11.55 -6.12
C PHE A 14 1.02 10.68 -5.87
N SER A 15 0.98 9.50 -6.49
CA SER A 15 -0.05 8.50 -6.25
C SER A 15 0.52 7.09 -6.32
N VAL A 16 0.02 6.20 -5.45
CA VAL A 16 0.22 4.75 -5.60
C VAL A 16 -0.99 4.16 -6.31
N LEU A 17 -0.74 3.35 -7.32
CA LEU A 17 -1.78 2.64 -8.05
C LEU A 17 -1.87 1.21 -7.52
N LEU A 18 -3.00 0.85 -6.95
CA LEU A 18 -3.31 -0.54 -6.60
C LEU A 18 -4.17 -1.18 -7.69
N THR A 19 -3.92 -2.43 -8.01
CA THR A 19 -4.72 -3.18 -9.00
C THR A 19 -5.10 -4.56 -8.50
N ASP A 20 -6.16 -5.14 -9.07
CA ASP A 20 -6.48 -6.55 -8.84
C ASP A 20 -5.46 -7.47 -9.53
N MET A 21 -5.51 -8.77 -9.22
CA MET A 21 -4.51 -9.71 -9.75
C MET A 21 -4.58 -9.82 -11.27
N ASP A 22 -5.76 -9.63 -11.85
CA ASP A 22 -6.01 -9.71 -13.29
C ASP A 22 -5.85 -8.37 -14.03
N ALA A 23 -5.41 -7.31 -13.33
CA ALA A 23 -5.21 -5.97 -13.88
C ALA A 23 -6.43 -5.42 -14.64
N ARG A 24 -7.64 -5.63 -14.10
CA ARG A 24 -8.90 -5.11 -14.67
C ARG A 24 -9.23 -3.72 -14.12
N VAL A 25 -8.94 -3.50 -12.84
CA VAL A 25 -9.29 -2.26 -12.13
C VAL A 25 -8.07 -1.65 -11.45
N VAL A 26 -8.10 -0.33 -11.31
CA VAL A 26 -7.05 0.46 -10.66
C VAL A 26 -7.70 1.35 -9.60
N LEU A 27 -7.18 1.28 -8.37
CA LEU A 27 -7.46 2.23 -7.30
C LEU A 27 -6.25 3.18 -7.17
N PRO A 28 -6.37 4.45 -7.58
CA PRO A 28 -5.36 5.46 -7.30
C PRO A 28 -5.52 5.98 -5.86
N ILE A 29 -4.42 6.02 -5.11
CA ILE A 29 -4.39 6.62 -3.78
C ILE A 29 -3.32 7.72 -3.78
N GLY A 30 -3.75 8.96 -3.54
CA GLY A 30 -2.85 10.10 -3.42
C GLY A 30 -1.96 9.98 -2.19
N ILE A 31 -0.66 10.24 -2.36
CA ILE A 31 0.36 10.13 -1.31
C ILE A 31 1.35 11.29 -1.40
N GLY A 32 2.14 11.50 -0.34
CA GLY A 32 3.25 12.45 -0.35
C GLY A 32 4.50 11.88 -1.02
N PRO A 33 5.51 12.73 -1.30
CA PRO A 33 6.76 12.31 -1.93
C PRO A 33 7.55 11.30 -1.07
N PHE A 34 7.53 11.46 0.26
CA PHE A 34 8.24 10.55 1.16
C PHE A 34 7.56 9.18 1.24
N GLU A 35 6.23 9.15 1.27
CA GLU A 35 5.45 7.93 1.17
C GLU A 35 5.68 7.21 -0.15
N ALA A 36 5.71 7.96 -1.26
CA ALA A 36 5.99 7.44 -2.59
C ALA A 36 7.36 6.74 -2.64
N GLN A 37 8.40 7.40 -2.12
CA GLN A 37 9.74 6.82 -2.01
C GLN A 37 9.74 5.56 -1.12
N ALA A 38 9.04 5.60 0.01
CA ALA A 38 8.97 4.47 0.93
C ALA A 38 8.34 3.22 0.30
N ILE A 39 7.42 3.38 -0.66
CA ILE A 39 6.79 2.28 -1.41
C ILE A 39 7.66 1.88 -2.62
N ALA A 40 8.20 2.84 -3.37
CA ALA A 40 8.90 2.60 -4.63
C ALA A 40 10.19 1.77 -4.45
N PHE A 41 11.02 2.10 -3.45
CA PHE A 41 12.30 1.42 -3.21
C PHE A 41 12.16 -0.10 -3.05
N PRO A 42 11.35 -0.61 -2.10
CA PRO A 42 11.20 -2.06 -1.95
C PRO A 42 10.46 -2.69 -3.12
N LEU A 43 9.57 -1.96 -3.81
CA LEU A 43 8.89 -2.46 -5.01
C LEU A 43 9.87 -2.72 -6.17
N GLN A 44 10.93 -1.93 -6.27
CA GLN A 44 12.03 -2.11 -7.22
C GLN A 44 13.05 -3.17 -6.78
N GLY A 45 12.87 -3.77 -5.59
CA GLY A 45 13.82 -4.71 -5.01
C GLY A 45 15.12 -4.04 -4.51
N GLU A 46 15.14 -2.72 -4.38
CA GLU A 46 16.30 -2.00 -3.86
C GLU A 46 16.42 -2.18 -2.35
N THR A 47 17.62 -2.52 -1.88
CA THR A 47 17.93 -2.59 -0.46
C THR A 47 18.79 -1.38 -0.08
N PRO A 48 18.30 -0.47 0.76
CA PRO A 48 19.08 0.68 1.19
C PRO A 48 20.25 0.23 2.09
N PRO A 49 21.36 0.99 2.14
CA PRO A 49 22.55 0.64 2.96
C PRO A 49 22.27 0.61 4.47
N ARG A 50 21.20 1.28 4.90
CA ARG A 50 20.69 1.27 6.28
C ARG A 50 19.16 1.10 6.24
N PRO A 51 18.56 0.43 7.24
CA PRO A 51 17.11 0.29 7.32
C PRO A 51 16.41 1.65 7.33
N LEU A 52 15.39 1.82 6.48
CA LEU A 52 14.47 2.97 6.52
C LEU A 52 13.36 2.71 7.54
N THR A 53 12.46 3.67 7.72
CA THR A 53 11.41 3.62 8.74
C THR A 53 10.55 2.36 8.69
N HIS A 54 10.09 1.95 7.50
CA HIS A 54 9.26 0.74 7.37
C HIS A 54 10.07 -0.56 7.45
N ASP A 55 11.38 -0.53 7.16
CA ASP A 55 12.28 -1.66 7.42
C ASP A 55 12.49 -1.85 8.92
N LEU A 56 12.68 -0.74 9.64
CA LEU A 56 12.75 -0.72 11.09
C LEU A 56 11.44 -1.23 11.69
N LEU A 57 10.28 -0.75 11.24
CA LEU A 57 8.98 -1.20 11.73
C LEU A 57 8.77 -2.70 11.51
N LYS A 58 9.12 -3.22 10.32
CA LYS A 58 9.10 -4.67 10.07
C LYS A 58 9.98 -5.41 11.08
N ALA A 59 11.21 -4.95 11.30
CA ALA A 59 12.10 -5.57 12.28
C ALA A 59 11.52 -5.52 13.71
N PHE A 60 10.86 -4.42 14.10
CA PHE A 60 10.16 -4.35 15.39
C PHE A 60 9.04 -5.40 15.49
N CYS A 61 8.20 -5.52 14.46
CA CYS A 61 7.16 -6.55 14.43
C CYS A 61 7.75 -7.95 14.58
N ASP A 62 8.75 -8.28 13.75
CA ASP A 62 9.38 -9.60 13.73
C ASP A 62 10.04 -9.94 15.09
N ASN A 63 10.83 -9.01 15.66
CA ASN A 63 11.55 -9.24 16.93
C ASN A 63 10.62 -9.30 18.15
N LEU A 64 9.43 -8.72 18.07
CA LEU A 64 8.41 -8.84 19.12
C LEU A 64 7.53 -10.08 18.94
N GLY A 65 7.81 -10.93 17.94
CA GLY A 65 7.05 -12.15 17.62
C GLY A 65 5.74 -11.88 16.88
N GLY A 66 5.60 -10.71 16.26
CA GLY A 66 4.47 -10.34 15.42
C GLY A 66 4.70 -10.72 13.96
N THR A 67 3.63 -11.07 13.25
CA THR A 67 3.64 -11.31 11.81
C THR A 67 2.55 -10.49 11.14
N VAL A 68 2.90 -9.62 10.20
CA VAL A 68 1.93 -8.89 9.38
C VAL A 68 1.24 -9.87 8.42
N LYS A 69 -0.03 -10.17 8.66
CA LYS A 69 -0.79 -11.16 7.88
C LYS A 69 -1.39 -10.58 6.62
N LYS A 70 -1.88 -9.34 6.70
CA LYS A 70 -2.49 -8.63 5.58
C LYS A 70 -2.61 -7.16 5.92
N VAL A 71 -2.80 -6.35 4.88
CA VAL A 71 -3.30 -4.99 5.03
C VAL A 71 -4.59 -4.84 4.24
N VAL A 72 -5.50 -3.99 4.72
CA VAL A 72 -6.81 -3.79 4.12
C VAL A 72 -7.06 -2.30 3.97
N ILE A 73 -7.36 -1.83 2.76
CA ILE A 73 -7.90 -0.48 2.57
C ILE A 73 -9.39 -0.56 2.90
N THR A 74 -9.79 0.09 4.00
CA THR A 74 -11.07 -0.17 4.66
C THR A 74 -12.14 0.84 4.35
N ASP A 75 -11.80 2.11 4.14
CA ASP A 75 -12.77 3.19 3.97
C ASP A 75 -12.22 4.34 3.12
N ALA A 76 -13.12 5.19 2.64
CA ALA A 76 -12.81 6.46 2.00
C ALA A 76 -13.85 7.50 2.42
N ARG A 77 -13.41 8.62 2.99
CA ARG A 77 -14.28 9.72 3.44
C ARG A 77 -13.73 11.02 2.92
N GLU A 78 -14.52 11.74 2.13
CA GLU A 78 -14.10 13.02 1.54
C GLU A 78 -12.76 12.91 0.78
N GLY A 79 -12.53 11.79 0.09
CA GLY A 79 -11.29 11.52 -0.64
C GLY A 79 -10.11 11.04 0.24
N VAL A 80 -10.28 10.95 1.56
CA VAL A 80 -9.28 10.43 2.48
C VAL A 80 -9.50 8.93 2.69
N PHE A 81 -8.52 8.14 2.27
CA PHE A 81 -8.54 6.68 2.43
C PHE A 81 -8.01 6.25 3.81
N TYR A 82 -8.60 5.18 4.34
CA TYR A 82 -8.23 4.55 5.60
C TYR A 82 -7.75 3.12 5.34
N ALA A 83 -6.84 2.63 6.17
CA ALA A 83 -6.34 1.28 6.09
C ALA A 83 -6.14 0.66 7.47
N GLU A 84 -6.13 -0.66 7.49
CA GLU A 84 -5.81 -1.45 8.68
C GLU A 84 -4.64 -2.40 8.37
N ILE A 85 -3.73 -2.51 9.33
CA ILE A 85 -2.69 -3.54 9.36
C ILE A 85 -3.16 -4.63 10.30
N HIS A 86 -3.31 -5.85 9.77
CA HIS A 86 -3.65 -7.02 10.58
C HIS A 86 -2.36 -7.78 10.90
N LEU A 87 -2.03 -7.83 12.18
CA LEU A 87 -0.88 -8.52 12.74
C LEU A 87 -1.35 -9.70 13.58
N GLU A 88 -0.61 -10.79 13.56
CA GLU A 88 -0.78 -11.90 14.49
C GLU A 88 0.41 -11.96 15.44
N ARG A 89 0.17 -12.18 16.73
CA ARG A 89 1.22 -12.36 17.75
C ARG A 89 0.74 -13.36 18.79
N GLY A 90 1.46 -14.47 18.98
CA GLY A 90 1.09 -15.47 20.00
C GLY A 90 -0.31 -16.07 19.82
N GLY A 91 -0.83 -16.12 18.59
CA GLY A 91 -2.19 -16.58 18.28
C GLY A 91 -3.28 -15.51 18.40
N GLU A 92 -2.96 -14.32 18.91
CA GLU A 92 -3.86 -13.18 18.98
C GLU A 92 -3.81 -12.36 17.68
N GLN A 93 -4.99 -11.92 17.20
CA GLN A 93 -5.10 -11.00 16.07
C GLN A 93 -5.17 -9.56 16.58
N ILE A 94 -4.25 -8.73 16.12
CA ILE A 94 -4.14 -7.32 16.45
C ILE A 94 -4.42 -6.52 15.19
N VAL A 95 -5.36 -5.58 15.27
CA VAL A 95 -5.72 -4.67 14.17
C VAL A 95 -5.23 -3.28 14.52
N ILE A 96 -4.47 -2.68 13.63
CA ILE A 96 -3.85 -1.36 13.82
C ILE A 96 -4.36 -0.43 12.72
N ASP A 97 -4.97 0.69 13.12
CA ASP A 97 -5.35 1.77 12.20
C ASP A 97 -4.10 2.37 11.54
N SER A 98 -4.18 2.65 10.24
CA SER A 98 -3.05 3.08 9.45
C SER A 98 -3.48 3.93 8.26
N ARG A 99 -2.59 4.83 7.84
CA ARG A 99 -2.72 5.44 6.52
C ARG A 99 -2.45 4.36 5.45
N PRO A 100 -3.14 4.40 4.30
CA PRO A 100 -2.88 3.48 3.20
C PRO A 100 -1.41 3.43 2.79
N SER A 101 -0.73 4.56 2.72
CA SER A 101 0.69 4.63 2.35
C SER A 101 1.59 3.80 3.25
N ASP A 102 1.40 3.89 4.57
CA ASP A 102 2.19 3.17 5.56
C ASP A 102 1.89 1.67 5.53
N ALA A 103 0.60 1.31 5.45
CA ALA A 103 0.16 -0.07 5.35
C ALA A 103 0.71 -0.74 4.07
N ILE A 104 0.64 -0.06 2.93
CA ILE A 104 1.17 -0.56 1.65
C ILE A 104 2.70 -0.70 1.72
N ALA A 105 3.41 0.32 2.23
CA ALA A 105 4.87 0.28 2.35
C ALA A 105 5.36 -0.86 3.24
N LEU A 106 4.64 -1.18 4.32
CA LEU A 106 4.92 -2.32 5.18
C LEU A 106 4.57 -3.64 4.50
N ALA A 107 3.41 -3.74 3.85
CA ALA A 107 2.97 -4.95 3.16
C ALA A 107 3.94 -5.39 2.06
N VAL A 108 4.46 -4.44 1.26
CA VAL A 108 5.45 -4.71 0.22
C VAL A 108 6.73 -5.32 0.82
N ARG A 109 7.20 -4.79 1.96
CA ARG A 109 8.41 -5.31 2.65
C ARG A 109 8.19 -6.66 3.33
N CYS A 110 6.99 -6.90 3.84
CA CYS A 110 6.63 -8.16 4.49
C CYS A 110 6.23 -9.25 3.48
N GLY A 111 5.98 -8.90 2.22
CA GLY A 111 5.35 -9.80 1.25
C GLY A 111 3.90 -10.14 1.63
N SER A 112 3.26 -9.29 2.45
CA SER A 112 1.91 -9.54 2.95
C SER A 112 0.86 -9.13 1.90
N PRO A 113 -0.25 -9.86 1.77
CA PRO A 113 -1.31 -9.53 0.82
C PRO A 113 -2.00 -8.20 1.17
N ILE A 114 -2.31 -7.43 0.13
CA ILE A 114 -3.07 -6.18 0.19
C ILE A 114 -4.51 -6.47 -0.25
N TYR A 115 -5.48 -6.10 0.57
CA TYR A 115 -6.92 -6.18 0.27
C TYR A 115 -7.56 -4.81 0.24
N MET A 116 -8.77 -4.75 -0.29
CA MET A 116 -9.61 -3.57 -0.35
C MET A 116 -11.04 -3.99 0.00
N HIS A 117 -11.72 -3.18 0.79
CA HIS A 117 -13.13 -3.43 1.10
C HIS A 117 -13.99 -3.27 -0.18
N PRO A 118 -14.98 -4.15 -0.45
CA PRO A 118 -15.80 -4.08 -1.67
C PRO A 118 -16.50 -2.74 -1.92
N LYS A 119 -16.85 -2.01 -0.86
CA LYS A 119 -17.46 -0.67 -0.97
C LYS A 119 -16.57 0.33 -1.72
N LEU A 120 -15.25 0.11 -1.76
CA LEU A 120 -14.32 1.01 -2.43
C LEU A 120 -14.25 0.78 -3.95
N VAL A 121 -15.02 -0.15 -4.50
CA VAL A 121 -15.09 -0.40 -5.96
C VAL A 121 -15.49 0.87 -6.73
N GLU A 122 -16.33 1.73 -6.16
CA GLU A 122 -16.73 3.00 -6.80
C GLU A 122 -15.56 4.00 -6.99
N PHE A 123 -14.47 3.84 -6.24
CA PHE A 123 -13.26 4.65 -6.36
C PHE A 123 -12.25 4.05 -7.36
N THR A 124 -12.61 2.95 -8.02
CA THR A 124 -11.75 2.29 -9.00
C THR A 124 -12.07 2.70 -10.43
N TYR A 125 -11.04 2.70 -11.26
CA TYR A 125 -11.12 2.94 -12.70
C TYR A 125 -10.80 1.64 -13.44
N ARG A 126 -11.28 1.49 -14.68
CA ARG A 126 -10.83 0.37 -15.52
C ARG A 126 -9.37 0.62 -15.92
N TYR A 127 -8.58 -0.44 -15.92
CA TYR A 127 -7.16 -0.37 -16.23
C TYR A 127 -6.87 0.25 -17.60
N GLU A 128 -7.69 -0.11 -18.60
CA GLU A 128 -7.60 0.41 -19.97
C GLU A 128 -7.77 1.93 -20.05
N ASP A 129 -8.64 2.51 -19.21
CA ASP A 129 -8.91 3.95 -19.19
C ASP A 129 -7.69 4.73 -18.65
N ILE A 130 -6.88 4.12 -17.78
CA ILE A 130 -5.68 4.73 -17.18
C ILE A 130 -4.49 4.69 -18.15
N ILE A 131 -4.29 3.56 -18.84
CA ILE A 131 -3.17 3.41 -19.79
C ILE A 131 -3.37 4.25 -21.04
N SER A 132 -4.61 4.39 -21.51
CA SER A 132 -4.92 5.17 -22.71
C SER A 132 -4.61 6.67 -22.55
N GLN A 133 -4.44 7.16 -21.32
CA GLN A 133 -4.07 8.55 -21.02
C GLN A 133 -2.55 8.75 -20.83
N SER A 134 -1.77 7.67 -20.86
CA SER A 134 -0.31 7.68 -20.63
C SER A 134 0.51 7.53 -21.93
N GLN A 135 -0.15 7.57 -23.10
CA GLN A 135 0.45 7.71 -24.44
C GLN A 135 0.05 9.05 -25.05
#